data_AF-A0A0D0BQH8-F1
#
_entry.id   AF-A0A0D0BQH8-F1
#
_cell.length_a   1.000
_cell.length_b   1.000
_cell.length_c   1.000
_cell.angle_alpha   90.00
_cell.angle_beta   90.00
_cell.angle_gamma   90.00
#
_symmetry.space_group_name_H-M   'P 1'
#
loop_
_entity.id
_entity.type
_entity.pdbx_description
1 polymer ?
#
loop_
_entity_poly.entity_id
_entity_poly.type
_entity_poly.pdbx_seq_one_letter_code
_entity_poly.pdbx_strand_id
1 'polypeptide(L)'
;WIRTGSALNSYIEFCHLHHFPIDSTPDTLSFYIVFMSSYIEPCLVAFYLSGICNQLELYFPNICNVRKSDLVTHSLKRLKSNPVNRKAPLMREQLNHVASSLGNFPSFDDLLWVTLLFTGFYGLLRLGELVVNDNTLKRNPCKCCRHLSIHSSSLSYDFTLKSHEADKFFEGN
;
A
#
# COMPACT_ATOMS: atom_id res chain seq x y z
N TRP A 1 -15.84 -12.31 5.62
CA TRP A 1 -16.52 -12.86 6.82
C TRP A 1 -15.83 -14.13 7.31
N ILE A 2 -14.56 -14.02 7.72
CA ILE A 2 -13.78 -15.17 8.21
C ILE A 2 -14.08 -15.34 9.71
N ARG A 3 -14.92 -16.34 10.01
CA ARG A 3 -15.11 -17.06 11.30
C ARG A 3 -14.53 -16.36 12.57
N THR A 4 -15.29 -15.44 13.15
CA THR A 4 -15.01 -14.84 14.47
C THR A 4 -14.93 -15.88 15.60
N GLY A 5 -15.65 -17.01 15.49
CA GLY A 5 -15.55 -18.12 16.46
C GLY A 5 -14.19 -18.82 16.50
N SER A 6 -13.37 -18.75 15.43
CA SER A 6 -12.01 -19.32 15.46
C SER A 6 -11.02 -18.44 16.24
N ALA A 7 -11.19 -17.12 16.18
CA ALA A 7 -10.30 -16.18 16.85
C ALA A 7 -10.50 -16.18 18.37
N LEU A 8 -11.74 -16.27 18.85
CA LEU A 8 -12.01 -16.36 20.28
C LEU A 8 -11.50 -17.68 20.88
N ASN A 9 -11.72 -18.81 20.20
CA ASN A 9 -11.19 -20.09 20.66
C ASN A 9 -9.66 -20.08 20.74
N SER A 10 -8.99 -19.48 19.73
CA SER A 10 -7.54 -19.29 19.76
C SER A 10 -7.07 -18.44 20.94
N TYR A 11 -7.83 -17.41 21.33
CA TYR A 11 -7.53 -16.59 22.50
C TYR A 11 -7.75 -17.34 23.82
N ILE A 12 -8.84 -18.08 23.95
CA ILE A 12 -9.13 -18.89 25.14
C ILE A 12 -8.07 -19.98 25.33
N GLU A 13 -7.68 -20.65 24.24
CA GLU A 13 -6.62 -21.66 24.27
C GLU A 13 -5.28 -21.06 24.67
N PHE A 14 -4.92 -19.88 24.15
CA PHE A 14 -3.76 -19.11 24.59
C PHE A 14 -3.82 -18.81 26.11
N CYS A 15 -4.96 -18.34 26.61
CA CYS A 15 -5.11 -18.06 28.04
C CYS A 15 -4.95 -19.32 28.89
N HIS A 16 -5.53 -20.45 28.47
CA HIS A 16 -5.38 -21.72 29.19
C HIS A 16 -3.93 -22.22 29.18
N LEU A 17 -3.27 -22.19 28.02
CA LEU A 17 -1.90 -22.67 27.86
C LEU A 17 -0.90 -21.86 28.70
N HIS A 18 -1.12 -20.55 28.81
CA HIS A 18 -0.24 -19.65 29.57
C HIS A 18 -0.75 -19.29 30.96
N HIS A 19 -1.83 -19.93 31.42
CA HIS A 19 -2.45 -19.69 32.74
C HIS A 19 -2.86 -18.22 32.97
N PHE A 20 -3.32 -17.54 31.91
CA PHE A 20 -3.87 -16.19 32.01
C PHE A 20 -5.40 -16.23 32.27
N PRO A 21 -5.95 -15.24 32.98
CA PRO A 21 -7.39 -15.07 33.05
C PRO A 21 -7.97 -14.71 31.68
N ILE A 22 -9.23 -15.10 31.45
CA ILE A 22 -9.99 -14.71 30.24
C ILE A 22 -10.33 -13.21 30.28
N ASP A 23 -10.55 -12.65 31.48
CA ASP A 23 -10.61 -11.21 31.68
C ASP A 23 -9.24 -10.60 31.43
N SER A 24 -9.06 -10.04 30.23
CA SER A 24 -7.75 -9.67 29.74
C SER A 24 -7.26 -8.37 30.38
N THR A 25 -5.98 -8.34 30.76
CA THR A 25 -5.26 -7.10 31.03
C THR A 25 -4.58 -6.58 29.75
N PRO A 26 -4.09 -5.32 29.74
CA PRO A 26 -3.29 -4.81 28.63
C PRO A 26 -2.11 -5.72 28.28
N ASP A 27 -1.44 -6.26 29.29
CA ASP A 27 -0.32 -7.19 29.14
C ASP A 27 -0.75 -8.48 28.45
N THR A 28 -1.84 -9.11 28.90
CA THR A 28 -2.36 -10.35 28.30
C THR A 28 -2.68 -10.17 26.81
N LEU A 29 -3.34 -9.07 26.44
CA LEU A 29 -3.61 -8.79 25.02
C LEU A 29 -2.33 -8.51 24.24
N SER A 30 -1.35 -7.81 24.84
CA SER A 30 -0.05 -7.56 24.19
C SER A 30 0.75 -8.85 23.94
N PHE A 31 0.74 -9.80 24.88
CA PHE A 31 1.37 -11.10 24.71
C PHE A 31 0.66 -11.94 23.66
N TYR A 32 -0.67 -11.94 23.65
CA TYR A 32 -1.44 -12.59 22.60
C TYR A 32 -1.12 -12.02 21.22
N ILE A 33 -0.97 -10.69 21.11
CA ILE A 33 -0.57 -10.03 19.85
C ILE A 33 0.77 -10.55 19.36
N VAL A 34 1.78 -10.60 20.23
CA VAL A 34 3.13 -11.07 19.88
C VAL A 34 3.12 -12.55 19.52
N PHE A 35 2.41 -13.36 20.32
CA PHE A 35 2.24 -14.80 20.07
C PHE A 35 1.62 -15.05 18.69
N MET A 36 0.47 -14.44 18.40
CA MET A 36 -0.22 -14.65 17.12
C MET A 36 0.53 -14.08 15.92
N SER A 37 1.29 -13.01 16.10
CA SER A 37 2.09 -12.41 15.01
C SER A 37 3.23 -13.32 14.53
N SER A 38 3.53 -14.39 15.26
CA SER A 38 4.47 -15.43 14.83
C SER A 38 3.82 -16.47 13.90
N TYR A 39 2.48 -16.55 13.89
CA TYR A 39 1.71 -17.53 13.12
C TYR A 39 0.90 -16.91 11.98
N ILE A 40 0.50 -15.63 12.11
CA ILE A 40 -0.30 -14.90 11.12
C ILE A 40 0.22 -13.47 10.91
N GLU A 41 -0.18 -12.84 9.80
CA GLU A 41 0.20 -11.47 9.50
C GLU A 41 -0.26 -10.49 10.61
N PRO A 42 0.60 -9.58 11.10
CA PRO A 42 0.25 -8.62 12.15
C PRO A 42 -1.00 -7.77 11.87
N CYS A 43 -1.26 -7.46 10.61
CA CYS A 43 -2.48 -6.77 10.20
C CYS A 43 -3.74 -7.57 10.53
N LEU A 44 -3.70 -8.91 10.36
CA LEU A 44 -4.80 -9.82 10.67
C LEU A 44 -5.04 -9.95 12.17
N VAL A 45 -3.98 -9.91 12.98
CA VAL A 45 -4.08 -9.92 14.45
C VAL A 45 -4.94 -8.78 14.97
N ALA A 46 -4.83 -7.58 14.37
CA ALA A 46 -5.65 -6.43 14.73
C ALA A 46 -7.17 -6.67 14.47
N PHE A 47 -7.50 -7.36 13.38
CA PHE A 47 -8.88 -7.74 13.07
C PHE A 47 -9.39 -8.82 14.02
N TYR A 48 -8.55 -9.78 14.40
CA TYR A 48 -8.90 -10.85 15.35
C TYR A 48 -9.21 -10.27 16.72
N LEU A 49 -8.38 -9.33 17.20
CA LEU A 49 -8.63 -8.58 18.42
C LEU A 49 -9.96 -7.84 18.41
N SER A 50 -10.35 -7.24 17.29
CA SER A 50 -11.71 -6.67 17.18
C SER A 50 -12.79 -7.70 17.43
N GLY A 51 -12.69 -8.85 16.77
CA GLY A 51 -13.67 -9.93 16.94
C GLY A 51 -13.72 -10.45 18.37
N ILE A 52 -12.55 -10.70 18.98
CA ILE A 52 -12.41 -11.20 20.35
C ILE A 52 -13.01 -10.20 21.35
N CYS A 53 -12.61 -8.92 21.30
CA CYS A 53 -13.11 -7.91 22.22
C CYS A 53 -14.63 -7.74 22.09
N ASN A 54 -15.17 -7.70 20.87
CA ASN A 54 -16.62 -7.59 20.66
C ASN A 54 -17.40 -8.78 21.26
N GLN A 55 -16.83 -9.99 21.24
CA GLN A 55 -17.48 -11.18 21.81
C GLN A 55 -17.33 -11.23 23.34
N LEU A 56 -16.18 -10.81 23.87
CA LEU A 56 -15.92 -10.78 25.30
C LEU A 56 -16.58 -9.60 26.02
N GLU A 57 -16.94 -8.52 25.33
CA GLU A 57 -17.53 -7.31 25.91
C GLU A 57 -18.80 -7.58 26.72
N LEU A 58 -19.61 -8.57 26.31
CA LEU A 58 -20.81 -8.99 27.05
C LEU A 58 -20.51 -9.52 28.45
N TYR A 59 -19.32 -10.10 28.66
CA TYR A 59 -18.88 -10.69 29.92
C TYR A 59 -17.87 -9.81 30.66
N PHE A 60 -17.05 -9.08 29.91
CA PHE A 60 -15.95 -8.24 30.40
C PHE A 60 -16.04 -6.84 29.74
N PRO A 61 -16.87 -5.93 30.26
CA PRO A 61 -17.15 -4.65 29.61
C PRO A 61 -15.90 -3.74 29.47
N ASN A 62 -14.89 -3.96 30.31
CA ASN A 62 -13.63 -3.22 30.26
C ASN A 62 -12.70 -3.64 29.11
N ILE A 63 -12.98 -4.74 28.42
CA ILE A 63 -12.09 -5.29 27.38
C ILE A 63 -11.82 -4.30 26.24
N CYS A 64 -12.82 -3.48 25.90
CA CYS A 64 -12.70 -2.41 24.90
C CYS A 64 -11.73 -1.30 25.35
N ASN A 65 -11.69 -0.98 26.65
CA ASN A 65 -10.75 -0.02 27.21
C ASN A 65 -9.34 -0.61 27.30
N VAL A 66 -9.23 -1.87 27.70
CA VAL A 66 -7.96 -2.62 27.72
C VAL A 66 -7.34 -2.66 26.32
N ARG A 67 -8.14 -2.93 25.29
CA ARG A 67 -7.68 -2.90 23.90
C ARG A 67 -7.17 -1.54 23.46
N LYS A 68 -7.79 -0.45 23.93
CA LYS A 68 -7.42 0.94 23.60
C LYS A 68 -6.22 1.44 24.40
N SER A 69 -5.72 0.65 25.37
CA SER A 69 -4.52 1.03 26.13
C SER A 69 -3.32 1.28 25.21
N ASP A 70 -2.41 2.13 25.70
CA ASP A 70 -1.20 2.49 24.96
C ASP A 70 -0.34 1.26 24.66
N LEU A 71 -0.23 0.32 25.63
CA LEU A 71 0.56 -0.90 25.47
C LEU A 71 0.07 -1.76 24.30
N VAL A 72 -1.23 -2.00 24.21
CA VAL A 72 -1.84 -2.80 23.13
C VAL A 72 -1.71 -2.08 21.79
N THR A 73 -1.97 -0.78 21.78
CA THR A 73 -1.89 0.05 20.57
C THR A 73 -0.46 0.11 20.02
N HIS A 74 0.54 0.30 20.89
CA HIS A 74 1.95 0.31 20.51
C HIS A 74 2.43 -1.06 20.04
N SER A 75 1.98 -2.14 20.68
CA SER A 75 2.32 -3.51 20.26
C SER A 75 1.83 -3.79 18.84
N LEU A 76 0.58 -3.45 18.52
CA LEU A 76 0.03 -3.55 17.16
C LEU A 76 0.79 -2.68 16.15
N LYS A 77 1.20 -1.47 16.53
CA LYS A 77 1.95 -0.56 15.64
C LYS A 77 3.37 -1.06 15.37
N ARG A 78 4.08 -1.57 16.38
CA ARG A 78 5.44 -2.12 16.22
C ARG A 78 5.46 -3.31 15.27
N LEU A 79 4.45 -4.17 15.34
CA LEU A 79 4.35 -5.35 14.48
C LEU A 79 3.88 -5.01 13.06
N LYS A 80 3.28 -3.83 12.83
CA LYS A 80 3.01 -3.30 11.48
C LYS A 80 4.24 -2.73 10.77
N SER A 81 5.43 -2.75 11.39
CA SER A 81 6.68 -2.44 10.72
C SER A 81 7.10 -3.62 9.83
N ASN A 82 6.28 -3.92 8.82
CA ASN A 82 6.72 -4.75 7.72
C ASN A 82 7.92 -4.05 7.06
N PRO A 83 8.95 -4.79 6.63
CA PRO A 83 9.97 -4.20 5.78
C PRO A 83 9.27 -3.57 4.57
N VAL A 84 9.66 -2.34 4.22
CA VAL A 84 9.03 -1.61 3.12
C VAL A 84 9.20 -2.45 1.86
N ASN A 85 8.11 -3.09 1.43
CA ASN A 85 8.12 -3.94 0.25
C ASN A 85 8.05 -3.02 -0.98
N ARG A 86 9.23 -2.57 -1.44
CA ARG A 86 9.35 -1.72 -2.63
C ARG A 86 9.34 -2.61 -3.86
N LYS A 87 8.49 -2.28 -4.84
CA LYS A 87 8.63 -2.86 -6.18
C LYS A 87 10.04 -2.55 -6.69
N ALA A 88 10.67 -3.51 -7.37
CA ALA A 88 11.95 -3.28 -8.00
C ALA A 88 11.83 -2.08 -8.96
N PRO A 89 12.83 -1.17 -8.97
CA PRO A 89 12.80 -0.04 -9.88
C PRO A 89 12.86 -0.53 -11.33
N LEU A 90 12.17 0.17 -12.22
CA LEU A 90 12.35 -0.04 -13.66
C LEU A 90 13.80 0.30 -14.02
N MET A 91 14.49 -0.60 -14.71
CA MET A 91 15.88 -0.39 -15.09
C MET A 91 16.03 -0.12 -16.60
N ARG A 92 17.16 0.45 -17.01
CA ARG A 92 17.43 0.76 -18.42
C ARG A 92 17.44 -0.50 -19.29
N GLU A 93 17.91 -1.61 -18.73
CA GLU A 93 17.94 -2.92 -19.40
C GLU A 93 16.51 -3.38 -19.74
N GLN A 94 15.54 -3.11 -18.86
CA GLN A 94 14.14 -3.44 -19.10
C GLN A 94 13.53 -2.55 -20.18
N LEU A 95 13.89 -1.27 -20.24
CA LEU A 95 13.47 -0.37 -21.33
C LEU A 95 14.02 -0.80 -22.68
N ASN A 96 15.31 -1.17 -22.72
CA ASN A 96 15.95 -1.68 -23.93
C ASN A 96 15.32 -3.00 -24.38
N HIS A 97 15.00 -3.90 -23.44
CA HIS A 97 14.28 -5.13 -23.75
C HIS A 97 12.92 -4.83 -24.38
N VAL A 98 12.15 -3.92 -23.79
CA VAL A 98 10.86 -3.47 -24.34
C VAL A 98 11.04 -2.93 -25.75
N ALA A 99 11.98 -2.00 -25.98
CA ALA A 99 12.24 -1.44 -27.31
C ALA A 99 12.66 -2.51 -28.33
N SER A 100 13.47 -3.49 -27.92
CA SER A 100 13.89 -4.62 -28.78
C SER A 100 12.78 -5.63 -29.07
N SER A 101 11.72 -5.64 -28.26
CA SER A 101 10.57 -6.53 -28.44
C SER A 101 9.52 -5.98 -29.41
N LEU A 102 9.67 -4.74 -29.89
CA LEU A 102 8.82 -4.22 -30.96
C LEU A 102 9.10 -5.02 -32.22
N GLY A 103 8.05 -5.59 -32.80
CA GLY A 103 8.15 -6.28 -34.08
C GLY A 103 8.58 -5.34 -35.21
N ASN A 104 8.83 -5.91 -36.39
CA ASN A 104 9.27 -5.15 -37.57
C ASN A 104 8.27 -4.07 -38.04
N PHE A 105 6.98 -4.23 -37.68
CA PHE A 105 5.91 -3.30 -38.01
C PHE A 105 5.05 -3.07 -36.77
N PRO A 106 5.52 -2.24 -35.81
CA PRO A 106 4.76 -1.96 -34.61
C PRO A 106 3.49 -1.20 -34.95
N SER A 107 2.40 -1.50 -34.24
CA SER A 107 1.18 -0.72 -34.37
C SER A 107 1.36 0.68 -33.79
N PHE A 108 0.43 1.58 -34.11
CA PHE A 108 0.41 2.90 -33.48
C PHE A 108 0.35 2.81 -31.95
N ASP A 109 -0.44 1.86 -31.41
CA ASP A 109 -0.59 1.67 -29.98
C ASP A 109 0.71 1.17 -29.33
N ASP A 110 1.46 0.30 -30.01
CA ASP A 110 2.78 -0.15 -29.54
C ASP A 110 3.77 1.02 -29.47
N LEU A 111 3.83 1.83 -30.53
CA LEU A 111 4.69 3.03 -30.57
C LEU A 111 4.28 4.05 -29.50
N LEU A 112 2.97 4.27 -29.33
CA LEU A 112 2.45 5.19 -28.32
C LEU A 112 2.81 4.71 -26.92
N TRP A 113 2.60 3.43 -26.63
CA TRP A 113 2.89 2.86 -25.32
C TRP A 113 4.38 2.95 -24.97
N VAL A 114 5.27 2.61 -25.92
CA VAL A 114 6.72 2.73 -25.74
C VAL A 114 7.14 4.18 -25.56
N THR A 115 6.55 5.09 -26.34
CA THR A 115 6.82 6.54 -26.20
C THR A 115 6.42 7.02 -24.81
N LEU A 116 5.24 6.63 -24.30
CA LEU A 116 4.80 6.97 -22.94
C LEU A 116 5.73 6.38 -21.87
N LEU A 117 6.17 5.13 -22.05
CA LEU A 117 7.08 4.46 -21.11
C LEU A 117 8.43 5.19 -21.02
N PHE A 118 9.02 5.53 -22.17
CA PHE A 118 10.31 6.23 -22.22
C PHE A 118 10.17 7.67 -21.71
N THR A 119 9.11 8.39 -22.10
CA THR A 119 8.83 9.74 -21.61
C THR A 119 8.65 9.74 -20.10
N GLY A 120 7.89 8.78 -19.56
CA GLY A 120 7.69 8.63 -18.12
C GLY A 120 8.96 8.33 -17.35
N PHE A 121 9.80 7.45 -17.88
CA PHE A 121 11.05 7.09 -17.24
C PHE A 121 12.08 8.23 -17.26
N TYR A 122 12.36 8.81 -18.42
CA TYR A 122 13.39 9.85 -18.57
C TYR A 122 12.93 11.22 -18.08
N GLY A 123 11.64 11.53 -18.21
CA GLY A 123 11.04 12.74 -17.66
C GLY A 123 10.59 12.62 -16.21
N LEU A 124 10.79 11.46 -15.57
CA LEU A 124 10.34 11.17 -14.19
C LEU A 124 8.85 11.46 -13.94
N LEU A 125 8.03 11.29 -14.99
CA LEU A 125 6.62 11.62 -14.96
C LEU A 125 5.79 10.50 -14.32
N ARG A 126 4.77 10.92 -13.58
CA ARG A 126 3.73 10.04 -13.05
C ARG A 126 2.71 9.74 -14.14
N LEU A 127 1.95 8.66 -13.96
CA LEU A 127 0.92 8.25 -14.91
C LEU A 127 -0.11 9.37 -15.17
N GLY A 128 -0.46 10.15 -14.14
CA GLY A 128 -1.40 11.27 -14.27
C GLY A 128 -0.88 12.48 -15.07
N GLU A 129 0.41 12.48 -15.44
CA GLU A 129 1.03 13.53 -16.28
C GLU A 129 1.21 13.06 -17.73
N LEU A 130 1.34 11.74 -17.91
CA LEU A 130 1.49 11.07 -19.20
C LEU A 130 0.16 10.87 -19.94
N VAL A 131 -0.91 10.56 -19.19
CA VAL A 131 -2.22 10.23 -19.76
C VAL A 131 -3.35 10.97 -19.07
N VAL A 132 -4.44 11.19 -19.81
CA VAL A 132 -5.66 11.78 -19.26
C VAL A 132 -6.43 10.69 -18.52
N ASN A 133 -6.77 10.94 -17.26
CA ASN A 133 -7.56 9.99 -16.47
C ASN A 133 -8.97 9.80 -17.07
N ASP A 134 -9.45 8.57 -17.19
CA ASP A 134 -10.80 8.27 -17.65
C ASP A 134 -11.86 8.92 -16.75
N ASN A 135 -11.62 8.94 -15.44
CA ASN A 135 -12.47 9.63 -14.49
C ASN A 135 -12.27 11.15 -14.61
N THR A 136 -13.30 11.83 -15.11
CA THR A 136 -13.33 13.27 -15.34
C THR A 136 -13.06 14.09 -14.09
N LEU A 137 -13.45 13.60 -12.90
CA LEU A 137 -13.22 14.28 -11.62
C LEU A 137 -11.74 14.33 -11.22
N LYS A 138 -10.93 13.40 -11.75
CA LYS A 138 -9.49 13.31 -11.47
C LYS A 138 -8.64 14.01 -12.53
N ARG A 139 -9.24 14.56 -13.58
CA ARG A 139 -8.51 15.25 -14.65
C ARG A 139 -7.99 16.58 -14.14
N ASN A 140 -6.69 16.80 -14.30
CA ASN A 140 -6.08 18.08 -14.02
C ASN A 140 -5.33 18.58 -15.27
N PRO A 141 -5.88 19.56 -16.00
CA PRO A 141 -5.27 20.05 -17.24
C PRO A 141 -3.92 20.75 -17.01
N CYS A 142 -3.59 21.12 -15.78
CA CYS A 142 -2.29 21.70 -15.43
C CYS A 142 -1.19 20.62 -15.31
N LYS A 143 -1.56 19.35 -15.10
CA LYS A 143 -0.63 18.21 -14.99
C LYS A 143 -0.37 17.52 -16.32
N CYS A 144 -1.21 17.74 -17.34
CA CYS A 144 -1.04 17.10 -18.64
C CYS A 144 0.09 17.75 -19.47
N CYS A 145 0.90 16.91 -20.11
CA CYS A 145 1.83 17.34 -21.15
C CYS A 145 1.06 17.97 -22.33
N ARG A 146 1.49 19.13 -22.80
CA ARG A 146 0.88 19.79 -23.96
C ARG A 146 1.57 19.32 -25.24
N HIS A 147 0.87 18.58 -26.10
CA HIS A 147 1.43 18.12 -27.37
C HIS A 147 1.97 19.27 -28.25
N LEU A 148 1.37 20.47 -28.16
CA LEU A 148 1.80 21.66 -28.90
C LEU A 148 3.10 22.29 -28.38
N SER A 149 3.60 21.89 -27.21
CA SER A 149 4.88 22.40 -26.68
C SER A 149 6.05 21.48 -26.98
N ILE A 150 5.85 20.43 -27.78
CA ILE A 150 6.91 19.49 -28.14
C ILE A 150 7.85 20.17 -29.12
N HIS A 151 9.11 20.30 -28.72
CA HIS A 151 10.23 20.61 -29.60
C HIS A 151 11.05 19.34 -29.79
N SER A 152 11.36 18.99 -31.04
CA SER A 152 12.17 17.82 -31.36
C SER A 152 13.47 18.25 -32.01
N SER A 153 14.55 17.60 -31.58
CA SER A 153 15.90 17.68 -32.11
C SER A 153 16.32 16.30 -32.61
N SER A 154 17.48 16.19 -33.26
CA SER A 154 18.00 14.91 -33.75
C SER A 154 18.33 13.90 -32.64
N LEU A 155 18.54 14.37 -31.41
CA LEU A 155 18.98 13.57 -30.27
C LEU A 155 18.03 13.59 -29.06
N SER A 156 17.08 14.51 -29.04
CA SER A 156 16.22 14.72 -27.88
C SER A 156 14.91 15.36 -28.30
N TYR A 157 13.93 15.29 -27.42
CA TYR A 157 12.75 16.15 -27.50
C TYR A 157 12.53 16.76 -26.12
N ASP A 158 11.95 17.94 -26.10
CA ASP A 158 11.57 18.65 -24.90
C ASP A 158 10.12 19.10 -25.01
N PHE A 159 9.49 19.30 -23.87
CA PHE A 159 8.13 19.78 -23.76
C PHE A 159 7.97 20.53 -22.44
N THR A 160 6.97 21.41 -22.39
CA THR A 160 6.68 22.18 -21.19
C THR A 160 5.54 21.56 -20.38
N LEU A 161 5.80 21.38 -19.08
CA LEU A 161 4.79 21.12 -18.06
C LEU A 161 4.36 22.43 -17.41
N LYS A 162 3.06 22.57 -17.15
CA LYS A 162 2.54 23.78 -16.49
C LYS A 162 2.66 23.71 -14.97
N SER A 163 2.71 22.51 -14.41
CA SER A 163 2.81 22.27 -12.98
C SER A 163 4.24 21.91 -12.59
N HIS A 164 4.60 22.27 -11.37
CA HIS A 164 5.85 21.86 -10.74
C HIS A 164 5.83 20.35 -10.42
N GLU A 165 6.94 19.66 -10.71
CA GLU A 165 7.07 18.20 -10.52
C GLU A 165 7.16 17.78 -9.04
N ALA A 166 7.64 18.66 -8.16
CA ALA A 166 7.70 18.30 -6.74
C ALA A 166 6.31 18.28 -6.11
N ASP A 167 5.92 17.08 -5.69
CA ASP A 167 4.78 16.83 -4.85
C ASP A 167 5.04 17.38 -3.44
N LYS A 168 4.66 18.65 -3.23
CA LYS A 168 4.84 19.33 -1.93
C LYS A 168 4.16 18.58 -0.78
N PHE A 169 3.16 17.75 -1.08
CA PHE A 169 2.33 17.07 -0.08
C PHE A 169 2.71 15.60 0.11
N PHE A 170 3.59 15.04 -0.74
CA PHE A 170 3.95 13.61 -0.74
C PHE A 170 2.73 12.66 -0.74
N GLU A 171 1.58 13.13 -1.20
CA GLU A 171 0.32 12.40 -1.07
C GLU A 171 0.22 11.23 -2.05
N GLY A 172 1.04 11.22 -3.11
CA GLY A 172 0.99 10.19 -4.15
C GLY A 172 -0.37 10.17 -4.83
N ASN A 173 -0.51 10.86 -5.97
CA ASN A 173 -1.78 10.87 -6.72
C ASN A 173 -2.21 9.47 -7.19
#